data_AF-A0AAD0F2C4-F1
#
_entry.id   AF-A0AAD0F2C4-F1
#
_cell.length_a   1.000
_cell.length_b   1.000
_cell.length_c   1.000
_cell.angle_alpha   90.00
_cell.angle_beta   90.00
_cell.angle_gamma   90.00
#
_symmetry.space_group_name_H-M   'P 1'
#
loop_
_entity.id
_entity.type
_entity.pdbx_description
1 polymer ?
#
loop_
_entity_poly.entity_id
_entity_poly.type
_entity_poly.pdbx_seq_one_letter_code
_entity_poly.pdbx_strand_id
1 'polypeptide(L)'
;MNISEKIALDMEKFYKRYSEEIDEYKKIGNDENFEKLINKLRDLKTYDISSDNNLIFIRKNNITVYFSFYDFEYTNHNIEIAQYHKGENYNLYVSNDDEFITLDELKEMSQMMTDVKTIADEIIGVYDEKK
;
A
#
# COMPACT_ATOMS: atom_id res chain seq x y z
N MET A 1 35.00 21.35 -14.45
CA MET A 1 34.44 20.28 -13.62
C MET A 1 34.99 18.95 -14.12
N ASN A 2 35.69 18.21 -13.27
CA ASN A 2 36.20 16.89 -13.64
C ASN A 2 35.08 15.83 -13.61
N ILE A 3 35.32 14.64 -14.16
CA ILE A 3 34.31 13.58 -14.27
C ILE A 3 33.80 13.16 -12.89
N SER A 4 34.67 13.13 -11.87
CA SER A 4 34.32 12.77 -10.49
C SER A 4 33.41 13.81 -9.83
N GLU A 5 33.67 15.10 -10.04
CA GLU A 5 32.81 16.21 -9.57
C GLU A 5 31.43 16.15 -10.23
N LYS A 6 31.37 15.80 -11.52
CA LYS A 6 30.10 15.62 -12.23
C LYS A 6 29.28 14.47 -11.63
N ILE A 7 29.91 13.30 -11.45
CA ILE A 7 29.24 12.11 -10.88
C ILE A 7 28.75 12.40 -9.46
N ALA A 8 29.55 13.08 -8.63
CA ALA A 8 29.15 13.43 -7.26
C ALA A 8 27.93 14.35 -7.23
N LEU A 9 27.90 15.39 -8.08
CA LEU A 9 26.75 16.31 -8.20
C LEU A 9 25.50 15.61 -8.74
N ASP A 10 25.66 14.69 -9.69
CA ASP A 10 24.54 13.93 -10.24
C ASP A 10 23.96 12.96 -9.19
N MET A 11 24.83 12.31 -8.39
CA MET A 11 24.40 11.49 -7.25
C MET A 11 23.70 12.31 -6.16
N GLU A 12 24.23 13.47 -5.79
CA GLU A 12 23.62 14.35 -4.78
C GLU A 12 22.22 14.79 -5.21
N LYS A 13 22.06 15.17 -6.48
CA LYS A 13 20.73 15.52 -7.05
C LYS A 13 19.78 14.34 -7.06
N PHE A 14 20.27 13.14 -7.35
CA PHE A 14 19.46 11.92 -7.29
C PHE A 14 18.96 11.65 -5.88
N TYR A 15 19.86 11.62 -4.88
CA TYR A 15 19.48 11.40 -3.48
C TYR A 15 18.53 12.46 -2.95
N LYS A 16 18.73 13.73 -3.33
CA LYS A 16 17.84 14.82 -2.94
C LYS A 16 16.42 14.59 -3.46
N ARG A 17 16.28 14.30 -4.76
CA ARG A 17 14.96 14.03 -5.36
C ARG A 17 14.29 12.81 -4.74
N TYR A 18 15.05 11.75 -4.52
CA TYR A 18 14.56 10.53 -3.89
C TYR A 18 14.06 10.78 -2.45
N SER A 19 14.78 11.59 -1.67
CA SER A 19 14.35 11.99 -0.33
C SER A 19 13.07 12.83 -0.37
N GLU A 20 12.97 13.79 -1.30
CA GLU A 20 11.77 14.62 -1.48
C GLU A 20 10.54 13.75 -1.84
N GLU A 21 10.72 12.72 -2.67
CA GLU A 21 9.65 11.78 -3.04
C GLU A 21 9.19 10.92 -1.86
N ILE A 22 10.13 10.44 -1.03
CA ILE A 22 9.80 9.73 0.22
C ILE A 22 9.01 10.65 1.17
N ASP A 23 9.44 11.90 1.33
CA ASP A 23 8.76 12.87 2.20
C ASP A 23 7.35 13.20 1.72
N GLU A 24 7.13 13.26 0.41
CA GLU A 24 5.79 13.40 -0.17
C GLU A 24 4.93 12.16 0.07
N TYR A 25 5.48 10.95 -0.13
CA TYR A 25 4.74 9.73 0.14
C TYR A 25 4.39 9.56 1.61
N LYS A 26 5.20 10.05 2.55
CA LYS A 26 4.90 10.03 4.00
C LYS A 26 3.60 10.79 4.35
N LYS A 27 3.07 11.63 3.46
CA LYS A 27 1.72 12.22 3.62
C LYS A 27 0.59 11.20 3.42
N ILE A 28 0.87 10.12 2.69
CA ILE A 28 -0.01 9.00 2.38
C ILE A 28 0.29 7.82 3.31
N GLY A 29 1.48 7.24 3.18
CA GLY A 29 1.93 6.09 3.96
C GLY A 29 2.53 6.54 5.29
N ASN A 30 1.68 6.61 6.32
CA ASN A 30 2.08 6.94 7.69
C ASN A 30 1.21 6.21 8.72
N ASP A 31 1.68 6.20 9.96
CA ASP A 31 1.03 5.55 11.09
C ASP A 31 -0.40 6.07 11.34
N GLU A 32 -0.65 7.36 11.11
CA GLU A 32 -1.99 7.95 11.31
C GLU A 32 -3.01 7.36 10.34
N ASN A 33 -2.68 7.29 9.06
CA ASN A 33 -3.53 6.70 8.04
C ASN A 33 -3.65 5.18 8.21
N PHE A 34 -2.59 4.52 8.67
CA PHE A 34 -2.60 3.08 8.97
C PHE A 34 -3.59 2.75 10.09
N GLU A 35 -3.53 3.49 11.20
CA GLU A 35 -4.46 3.32 12.32
C GLU A 35 -5.91 3.67 11.95
N LYS A 36 -6.12 4.74 11.17
CA LYS A 36 -7.46 5.07 10.64
C LYS A 36 -8.05 3.93 9.81
N LEU A 37 -7.23 3.28 8.99
CA LEU A 37 -7.65 2.16 8.14
C LEU A 37 -8.05 0.96 8.98
N ILE A 38 -7.23 0.58 9.96
CA ILE A 38 -7.55 -0.50 10.89
C ILE A 38 -8.88 -0.24 11.61
N ASN A 39 -9.08 0.98 12.12
CA ASN A 39 -10.28 1.32 12.87
C ASN A 39 -11.54 1.27 11.98
N LYS A 40 -11.50 1.85 10.77
CA LYS A 40 -12.62 1.77 9.83
C LYS A 40 -12.93 0.34 9.40
N LEU A 41 -11.92 -0.49 9.17
CA LEU A 41 -12.12 -1.91 8.84
C LEU A 41 -12.78 -2.68 9.99
N ARG A 42 -12.38 -2.40 11.25
CA ARG A 42 -12.99 -2.99 12.44
C ARG A 42 -14.45 -2.54 12.62
N ASP A 43 -14.77 -1.30 12.29
CA ASP A 43 -16.13 -0.76 12.38
C ASP A 43 -17.13 -1.46 11.46
N LEU A 44 -16.66 -2.08 10.35
CA LEU A 44 -17.50 -2.90 9.48
C LEU A 44 -18.06 -4.13 10.21
N LYS A 45 -17.35 -4.66 11.21
CA LYS A 45 -17.70 -5.89 11.96
C LYS A 45 -17.89 -7.15 11.09
N THR A 46 -17.45 -7.09 9.84
CA THR A 46 -17.56 -8.18 8.84
C THR A 46 -16.31 -9.06 8.82
N TYR A 47 -15.16 -8.51 9.20
CA TYR A 47 -13.84 -9.11 9.01
C TYR A 47 -13.14 -9.33 10.35
N ASP A 48 -12.32 -10.38 10.41
CA ASP A 48 -11.32 -10.53 11.46
C ASP A 48 -10.06 -9.75 11.08
N ILE A 49 -9.71 -8.76 11.90
CA ILE A 49 -8.64 -7.79 11.61
C ILE A 49 -7.52 -7.96 12.63
N SER A 50 -6.33 -8.31 12.13
CA SER A 50 -5.08 -8.25 12.89
C SER A 50 -4.03 -7.44 12.12
N SER A 51 -3.01 -6.95 12.81
CA SER A 51 -1.85 -6.30 12.19
C SER A 51 -0.55 -6.81 12.80
N ASP A 52 0.51 -6.83 12.01
CA ASP A 52 1.88 -7.06 12.45
C ASP A 52 2.82 -6.13 11.66
N ASN A 53 3.60 -5.31 12.37
CA ASN A 53 4.34 -4.19 11.79
C ASN A 53 3.44 -3.33 10.87
N ASN A 54 3.87 -3.09 9.63
CA ASN A 54 3.14 -2.31 8.62
C ASN A 54 2.15 -3.13 7.77
N LEU A 55 1.83 -4.35 8.18
CA LEU A 55 0.95 -5.26 7.46
C LEU A 55 -0.38 -5.45 8.19
N ILE A 56 -1.49 -5.24 7.49
CA ILE A 56 -2.84 -5.54 7.95
C ILE A 56 -3.29 -6.85 7.31
N PHE A 57 -3.83 -7.74 8.13
CA PHE A 57 -4.47 -8.97 7.71
C PHE A 57 -5.98 -8.84 7.92
N ILE A 58 -6.73 -8.94 6.83
CA ILE A 58 -8.19 -8.82 6.78
C ILE A 58 -8.74 -10.19 6.38
N ARG A 59 -9.31 -10.91 7.36
CA ARG A 59 -9.70 -12.31 7.18
C ARG A 59 -11.22 -12.49 7.19
N LYS A 60 -11.66 -13.42 6.35
CA LYS A 60 -13.03 -13.95 6.35
C LYS A 60 -12.99 -15.36 5.77
N ASN A 61 -13.49 -16.35 6.50
CA ASN A 61 -13.41 -17.76 6.10
C ASN A 61 -11.95 -18.19 5.81
N ASN A 62 -11.70 -18.79 4.65
CA ASN A 62 -10.39 -19.20 4.11
C ASN A 62 -9.69 -18.10 3.29
N ILE A 63 -10.25 -16.88 3.25
CA ILE A 63 -9.72 -15.75 2.48
C ILE A 63 -8.98 -14.79 3.42
N THR A 64 -7.77 -14.41 3.02
CA THR A 64 -7.00 -13.33 3.67
C THR A 64 -6.65 -12.26 2.65
N VAL A 65 -7.14 -11.03 2.88
CA VAL A 65 -6.66 -9.84 2.17
C VAL A 65 -5.54 -9.21 2.99
N TYR A 66 -4.46 -8.82 2.31
CA TYR A 66 -3.27 -8.20 2.87
C TYR A 66 -3.19 -6.76 2.39
N PHE A 67 -2.96 -5.84 3.31
CA PHE A 67 -2.73 -4.42 3.01
C PHE A 67 -1.45 -3.93 3.67
N SER A 68 -0.62 -3.21 2.94
CA SER A 68 0.46 -2.41 3.53
C SER A 68 0.67 -1.11 2.75
N PHE A 69 1.07 -0.05 3.44
CA PHE A 69 1.75 1.05 2.76
C PHE A 69 3.16 0.59 2.33
N TYR A 70 3.76 1.33 1.39
CA TYR A 70 5.12 1.09 0.94
C TYR A 70 6.13 1.45 2.02
N ASP A 71 7.22 0.70 2.04
CA ASP A 71 8.37 0.89 2.91
C ASP A 71 9.64 1.08 2.06
N PHE A 72 9.96 2.33 1.80
CA PHE A 72 11.12 2.72 1.00
C PHE A 72 12.46 2.59 1.73
N GLU A 73 12.47 2.21 3.02
CA GLU A 73 13.69 2.05 3.81
C GLU A 73 14.21 0.59 3.78
N TYR A 74 13.45 -0.34 3.19
CA TYR A 74 13.78 -1.77 3.12
C TYR A 74 14.16 -2.29 1.73
N THR A 75 14.51 -3.57 1.65
CA THR A 75 15.05 -4.27 0.46
C THR A 75 14.21 -4.15 -0.81
N ASN A 76 12.92 -3.81 -0.71
CA ASN A 76 11.98 -3.71 -1.84
C ASN A 76 11.75 -2.28 -2.37
N HIS A 77 12.45 -1.27 -1.83
CA HIS A 77 12.30 0.14 -2.18
C HIS A 77 12.23 0.45 -3.69
N ASN A 78 13.04 -0.22 -4.51
CA ASN A 78 13.06 0.00 -5.97
C ASN A 78 11.77 -0.47 -6.69
N ILE A 79 11.10 -1.50 -6.16
CA ILE A 79 9.85 -2.01 -6.73
C ILE A 79 8.71 -1.08 -6.34
N GLU A 80 8.63 -0.74 -5.06
CA GLU A 80 7.54 0.06 -4.52
C GLU A 80 7.59 1.50 -5.03
N ILE A 81 8.78 2.10 -5.19
CA ILE A 81 8.86 3.44 -5.79
C ILE A 81 8.44 3.43 -7.27
N ALA A 82 8.74 2.36 -8.00
CA ALA A 82 8.30 2.19 -9.37
C ALA A 82 6.78 1.99 -9.48
N GLN A 83 6.14 1.34 -8.50
CA GLN A 83 4.68 1.24 -8.40
C GLN A 83 4.05 2.58 -8.02
N TYR A 84 4.67 3.30 -7.08
CA TYR A 84 4.25 4.65 -6.71
C TYR A 84 4.23 5.61 -7.90
N HIS A 85 5.27 5.59 -8.74
CA HIS A 85 5.30 6.39 -9.97
C HIS A 85 4.27 5.96 -11.03
N LYS A 86 3.71 4.75 -10.94
CA LYS A 86 2.59 4.31 -11.79
C LYS A 86 1.22 4.73 -11.23
N GLY A 87 1.20 5.36 -10.06
CA GLY A 87 -0.02 5.83 -9.39
C GLY A 87 -0.63 4.81 -8.43
N GLU A 88 0.07 3.73 -8.10
CA GLU A 88 -0.33 2.82 -7.01
C GLU A 88 0.16 3.41 -5.67
N ASN A 89 -0.66 3.40 -4.62
CA ASN A 89 -0.31 4.08 -3.36
C ASN A 89 0.00 3.12 -2.20
N TYR A 90 -0.25 1.83 -2.40
CA TYR A 90 -0.16 0.79 -1.38
C TYR A 90 -0.12 -0.59 -2.02
N ASN A 91 0.27 -1.58 -1.23
CA ASN A 91 0.16 -3.00 -1.53
C ASN A 91 -1.23 -3.51 -1.13
N LEU A 92 -1.91 -4.20 -2.05
CA LEU A 92 -3.19 -4.86 -1.78
C LEU A 92 -3.23 -6.22 -2.49
N TYR A 93 -3.24 -7.30 -1.72
CA TYR A 93 -3.19 -8.67 -2.23
C TYR A 93 -4.21 -9.55 -1.52
N VAL A 94 -4.53 -10.71 -2.11
CA VAL A 94 -5.41 -11.69 -1.51
C VAL A 94 -4.81 -13.08 -1.63
N SER A 95 -4.90 -13.88 -0.57
CA SER A 95 -4.65 -15.32 -0.58
C SER A 95 -5.92 -16.08 -0.22
N ASN A 96 -5.98 -17.31 -0.72
CA ASN A 96 -6.98 -18.30 -0.34
C ASN A 96 -6.22 -19.63 -0.14
N ASP A 97 -6.56 -20.36 0.91
CA ASP A 97 -5.83 -21.57 1.32
C ASP A 97 -6.31 -22.86 0.61
N ASP A 98 -7.32 -22.77 -0.26
CA ASP A 98 -7.93 -23.92 -0.93
C ASP A 98 -7.20 -24.31 -2.23
N GLU A 99 -7.23 -25.60 -2.54
CA GLU A 99 -6.70 -26.15 -3.79
C GLU A 99 -7.52 -25.71 -5.02
N PHE A 100 -8.83 -25.47 -4.84
CA PHE A 100 -9.74 -24.99 -5.87
C PHE A 100 -10.60 -23.86 -5.32
N ILE A 101 -10.74 -22.79 -6.11
CA ILE A 101 -11.56 -21.62 -5.75
C ILE A 101 -12.91 -21.72 -6.47
N THR A 102 -14.00 -21.65 -5.71
CA THR A 102 -15.36 -21.57 -6.27
C THR A 102 -15.66 -20.18 -6.81
N LEU A 103 -16.67 -20.05 -7.68
CA LEU A 103 -17.09 -18.75 -8.20
C LEU A 103 -17.54 -17.79 -7.09
N ASP A 104 -18.18 -18.31 -6.03
CA ASP A 104 -18.66 -17.47 -4.94
C ASP A 104 -17.52 -16.99 -4.03
N GLU A 105 -16.50 -17.82 -3.81
CA GLU A 105 -15.27 -17.38 -3.13
C GLU A 105 -14.52 -16.32 -3.95
N LEU A 106 -14.43 -16.49 -5.28
CA LEU A 106 -13.81 -15.47 -6.13
C LEU A 106 -14.53 -14.11 -6.04
N LYS A 107 -15.87 -14.13 -6.00
CA LYS A 107 -16.67 -12.90 -5.76
C LYS A 107 -16.42 -12.34 -4.37
N GLU A 108 -16.34 -13.18 -3.35
CA GLU A 108 -16.07 -12.75 -1.97
C GLU A 108 -14.68 -12.11 -1.86
N MET A 109 -13.64 -12.72 -2.45
CA MET A 109 -12.29 -12.14 -2.55
C MET A 109 -12.32 -10.77 -3.22
N SER A 110 -12.99 -10.66 -4.37
CA SER A 110 -13.13 -9.40 -5.09
C SER A 110 -13.84 -8.33 -4.25
N GLN A 111 -14.88 -8.70 -3.52
CA GLN A 111 -15.62 -7.76 -2.66
C GLN A 111 -14.76 -7.30 -1.48
N MET A 112 -14.06 -8.22 -0.81
CA MET A 112 -13.15 -7.89 0.29
C MET A 112 -12.06 -6.92 -0.15
N MET A 113 -11.40 -7.18 -1.29
CA MET A 113 -10.40 -6.26 -1.83
C MET A 113 -10.99 -4.89 -2.17
N THR A 114 -12.21 -4.86 -2.75
CA THR A 114 -12.90 -3.61 -3.09
C THR A 114 -13.20 -2.80 -1.83
N ASP A 115 -13.71 -3.42 -0.77
CA ASP A 115 -14.02 -2.73 0.49
C ASP A 115 -12.75 -2.12 1.11
N VAL A 116 -11.66 -2.90 1.19
CA VAL A 116 -10.37 -2.43 1.71
C VAL A 116 -9.84 -1.27 0.86
N LYS A 117 -9.89 -1.42 -0.47
CA LYS A 117 -9.46 -0.38 -1.42
C LYS A 117 -10.23 0.92 -1.22
N THR A 118 -11.56 0.85 -1.16
CA THR A 118 -12.42 2.02 -0.99
C THR A 118 -12.11 2.76 0.31
N ILE A 119 -11.94 2.05 1.42
CA ILE A 119 -11.61 2.67 2.71
C ILE A 119 -10.21 3.29 2.67
N ALA A 120 -9.23 2.59 2.09
CA ALA A 120 -7.87 3.10 1.96
C ALA A 120 -7.84 4.38 1.14
N ASP A 121 -8.47 4.39 -0.05
CA ASP A 121 -8.55 5.55 -0.94
C ASP A 121 -9.21 6.76 -0.26
N GLU A 122 -10.29 6.53 0.50
CA GLU A 122 -10.97 7.58 1.28
C GLU A 122 -10.02 8.21 2.32
N ILE A 123 -9.24 7.39 3.02
CA ILE A 123 -8.32 7.85 4.06
C ILE A 123 -7.18 8.68 3.47
N ILE A 124 -6.60 8.24 2.37
CA ILE A 124 -5.46 8.94 1.75
C ILE A 124 -5.89 10.12 0.87
N GLY A 125 -7.19 10.38 0.78
CA GLY A 125 -7.74 11.49 0.00
C GLY A 125 -7.61 11.29 -1.52
N VAL A 126 -7.48 10.04 -1.99
CA VAL A 126 -7.61 9.70 -3.41
C VAL A 126 -9.11 9.64 -3.74
N TYR A 127 -9.77 10.78 -3.61
CA TYR A 127 -11.05 10.99 -4.27
C TYR A 127 -10.76 11.25 -5.75
N ASP A 128 -11.44 10.52 -6.64
CA ASP A 128 -11.39 10.68 -8.09
C ASP A 128 -11.56 12.16 -8.51
N GLU A 129 -10.47 12.91 -8.61
CA GLU A 129 -10.34 13.99 -9.58
C GLU A 129 -9.90 13.40 -10.92
N LYS A 130 -10.75 12.55 -11.50
CA LYS A 130 -10.71 12.24 -12.93
C LYS A 130 -12.10 12.43 -13.51
N LYS A 131 -12.39 13.70 -13.80
CA LYS A 131 -13.41 14.12 -14.75
C LYS A 131 -12.97 13.85 -16.18
#